data_AF-A0A090QI21-F1
#
_entry.id   AF-A0A090QI21-F1
#
_cell.length_a   1.000
_cell.length_b   1.000
_cell.length_c   1.000
_cell.angle_alpha   90.00
_cell.angle_beta   90.00
_cell.angle_gamma   90.00
#
_symmetry.space_group_name_H-M   'P 1'
#
loop_
_entity.id
_entity.type
_entity.pdbx_description
1 polymer ?
#
loop_
_entity_poly.entity_id
_entity_poly.type
_entity_poly.pdbx_seq_one_letter_code
_entity_poly.pdbx_strand_id
1 'polypeptide(L)'
;MKTTLLIIFLFIGLGNLNAQDASNDATWEETISFIEKFLPNFDHVCMDLSDGSRTNYKYSLENNILIAQWDNSYGEDDEYTYRRIASILELSSVSLSDDLITLNFSGNVVKLFYEERGDMIYWKSENRLVINLLDVQNYEDESQNKFFSAPNSINTQRLYKAFKHLAYLAKEKRKQSKF
;
A
#
# COMPACT_ATOMS: atom_id res chain seq x y z
N MET A 1 -46.57 -3.23 41.03
CA MET A 1 -45.12 -3.02 40.77
C MET A 1 -44.73 -3.74 39.48
N LYS A 2 -44.92 -3.14 38.29
CA LYS A 2 -44.59 -3.78 37.00
C LYS A 2 -43.98 -2.83 35.96
N THR A 3 -43.81 -1.55 36.27
CA THR A 3 -43.38 -0.54 35.29
C THR A 3 -41.91 -0.15 35.42
N THR A 4 -41.20 -0.61 36.44
CA THR A 4 -39.81 -0.18 36.72
C THR A 4 -38.74 -0.99 35.96
N LEU A 5 -39.11 -2.10 35.32
CA LEU A 5 -38.16 -3.01 34.66
C LEU A 5 -37.84 -2.63 33.20
N LEU A 6 -38.59 -1.71 32.59
CA LEU A 6 -38.41 -1.34 31.17
C LEU A 6 -37.32 -0.28 30.95
N ILE A 7 -36.95 0.51 31.97
CA ILE A 7 -36.03 1.65 31.82
C ILE A 7 -34.56 1.18 31.84
N ILE A 8 -34.25 0.05 32.48
CA ILE A 8 -32.86 -0.44 32.58
C ILE A 8 -32.38 -1.05 31.25
N PHE A 9 -33.29 -1.59 30.43
CA PHE A 9 -32.92 -2.11 29.10
C PHE A 9 -32.61 -1.01 28.06
N LEU A 10 -33.08 0.22 28.26
CA LEU A 10 -32.87 1.31 27.30
C LEU A 10 -31.44 1.89 27.35
N PHE A 11 -30.74 1.76 28.48
CA PHE A 11 -29.39 2.30 28.65
C PHE A 11 -28.26 1.32 28.30
N ILE A 12 -28.55 0.02 28.24
CA ILE A 12 -27.56 -1.00 27.82
C ILE A 12 -27.32 -0.96 26.30
N GLY A 13 -28.30 -0.47 25.53
CA GLY A 13 -28.19 -0.33 24.07
C GLY A 13 -27.42 0.91 23.58
N LEU A 14 -27.25 1.95 24.40
CA LEU A 14 -26.60 3.21 24.01
C LEU A 14 -25.09 3.24 24.29
N GLY A 15 -24.60 2.36 25.16
CA GLY A 15 -23.16 2.26 25.49
C GLY A 15 -22.29 1.58 24.43
N ASN A 16 -22.89 0.89 23.45
CA ASN A 16 -22.16 0.12 22.44
C ASN A 16 -22.01 0.82 21.07
N LEU A 17 -22.56 2.02 20.89
CA LEU A 17 -22.39 2.76 19.63
C LEU A 17 -20.98 3.36 19.46
N ASN A 18 -20.20 3.48 20.54
CA ASN A 18 -18.82 3.98 20.50
C ASN A 18 -17.76 2.87 20.57
N ALA A 19 -18.15 1.59 20.75
CA ALA A 19 -17.21 0.47 20.82
C ALA A 19 -16.92 -0.17 19.44
N GLN A 20 -17.66 0.22 18.39
CA GLN A 20 -17.37 -0.20 17.02
C GLN A 20 -16.21 0.58 16.37
N ASP A 21 -15.70 1.63 17.00
CA ASP A 21 -14.50 2.36 16.56
C ASP A 21 -13.18 1.85 17.19
N ALA A 22 -13.24 0.90 18.13
CA ALA A 22 -12.07 0.25 18.74
C ALA A 22 -11.27 -0.66 17.77
N SER A 23 -11.66 -0.73 16.50
CA SER A 23 -10.88 -1.39 15.45
C SER A 23 -9.62 -0.60 15.02
N ASN A 24 -9.40 0.60 15.57
CA ASN A 24 -8.29 1.50 15.25
C ASN A 24 -7.23 1.62 16.37
N ASP A 25 -7.12 0.64 17.27
CA ASP A 25 -6.19 0.73 18.41
C ASP A 25 -4.70 0.62 18.04
N ALA A 26 -4.39 0.22 16.80
CA ALA A 26 -3.00 0.12 16.36
C ALA A 26 -2.35 1.51 16.29
N THR A 27 -1.24 1.67 16.99
CA THR A 27 -0.41 2.88 16.96
C THR A 27 0.30 3.05 15.61
N TRP A 28 0.90 4.23 15.40
CA TRP A 28 1.76 4.48 14.25
C TRP A 28 2.88 3.44 14.16
N GLU A 29 3.57 3.23 15.28
CA GLU A 29 4.72 2.35 15.39
C GLU A 29 4.32 0.89 15.13
N GLU A 30 3.21 0.42 15.72
CA GLU A 30 2.70 -0.94 15.48
C GLU A 30 2.31 -1.14 14.00
N THR A 31 1.70 -0.14 13.38
CA THR A 31 1.30 -0.24 11.98
C THR A 31 2.51 -0.22 11.04
N ILE A 32 3.52 0.62 11.32
CA ILE A 32 4.79 0.62 10.57
C ILE A 32 5.48 -0.74 10.71
N SER A 33 5.63 -1.27 11.92
CA SER A 33 6.27 -2.57 12.15
C SER A 33 5.50 -3.72 11.49
N PHE A 34 4.16 -3.65 11.47
CA PHE A 34 3.35 -4.62 10.71
C PHE A 34 3.67 -4.57 9.21
N ILE A 35 3.68 -3.37 8.61
CA ILE A 35 3.94 -3.23 7.17
C ILE A 35 5.37 -3.62 6.84
N GLU A 36 6.37 -3.16 7.58
CA GLU A 36 7.78 -3.51 7.38
C GLU A 36 7.98 -5.04 7.34
N LYS A 37 7.34 -5.77 8.25
CA LYS A 37 7.41 -7.24 8.28
C LYS A 37 6.59 -7.91 7.17
N PHE A 38 5.48 -7.32 6.77
CA PHE A 38 4.50 -7.98 5.90
C PHE A 38 4.65 -7.66 4.42
N LEU A 39 5.20 -6.47 4.11
CA LEU A 39 5.35 -5.94 2.76
C LEU A 39 6.24 -6.81 1.86
N PRO A 40 7.34 -7.42 2.33
CA PRO A 40 8.14 -8.34 1.51
C PRO A 40 7.37 -9.59 1.01
N ASN A 41 6.22 -9.93 1.61
CA ASN A 41 5.36 -11.01 1.09
C ASN A 41 4.69 -10.64 -0.24
N PHE A 42 4.86 -9.39 -0.70
CA PHE A 42 4.40 -8.90 -1.99
C PHE A 42 5.55 -8.78 -2.99
N ASP A 43 6.76 -9.23 -2.66
CA ASP A 43 7.84 -9.37 -3.63
C ASP A 43 7.49 -10.51 -4.60
N HIS A 44 7.52 -10.23 -5.89
CA HIS A 44 7.14 -11.20 -6.93
C HIS A 44 7.71 -10.79 -8.29
N VAL A 45 7.69 -11.74 -9.23
CA VAL A 45 8.03 -11.49 -10.63
C VAL A 45 6.72 -11.43 -11.41
N CYS A 46 6.49 -10.33 -12.13
CA CYS A 46 5.44 -10.26 -13.13
C CYS A 46 6.01 -10.59 -14.51
N MET A 47 5.33 -11.43 -15.28
CA MET A 47 5.65 -11.70 -16.69
C MET A 47 4.70 -10.94 -17.60
N ASP A 48 5.24 -10.18 -18.54
CA ASP A 48 4.46 -9.58 -19.62
C ASP A 48 4.40 -10.56 -20.81
N LEU A 49 3.18 -10.97 -21.19
CA LEU A 49 2.97 -11.89 -22.31
C LEU A 49 3.13 -11.21 -23.68
N SER A 50 3.06 -9.88 -23.75
CA SER A 50 3.11 -9.15 -25.02
C SER A 50 4.52 -9.12 -25.60
N ASP A 51 5.54 -8.93 -24.78
CA ASP A 51 6.94 -8.86 -25.18
C ASP A 51 7.84 -9.92 -24.51
N GLY A 52 7.29 -10.72 -23.60
CA GLY A 52 8.02 -11.74 -22.83
C GLY A 52 8.90 -11.17 -21.73
N SER A 53 8.82 -9.87 -21.44
CA SER A 53 9.62 -9.22 -20.41
C SER A 53 9.22 -9.71 -19.02
N ARG A 54 10.17 -9.58 -18.08
CA ARG A 54 9.94 -9.91 -16.67
C ARG A 54 10.26 -8.71 -15.81
N THR A 55 9.38 -8.43 -14.86
CA THR A 55 9.58 -7.37 -13.88
C THR A 55 9.64 -7.98 -12.49
N ASN A 56 10.79 -7.89 -11.82
CA ASN A 56 10.95 -8.32 -10.44
C ASN A 56 10.62 -7.16 -9.49
N TYR A 57 9.45 -7.20 -8.85
CA TYR A 57 9.02 -6.20 -7.88
C TYR A 57 9.53 -6.51 -6.48
N LYS A 58 10.10 -5.50 -5.82
CA LYS A 58 10.54 -5.57 -4.42
C LYS A 58 10.03 -4.38 -3.64
N TYR A 59 9.54 -4.62 -2.43
CA TYR A 59 8.95 -3.59 -1.59
C TYR A 59 9.55 -3.61 -0.18
N SER A 60 9.97 -2.46 0.32
CA SER A 60 10.45 -2.31 1.69
C SER A 60 9.98 -1.01 2.32
N LEU A 61 9.93 -0.99 3.65
CA LEU A 61 9.59 0.18 4.45
C LEU A 61 10.62 0.32 5.56
N GLU A 62 11.40 1.39 5.51
CA GLU A 62 12.47 1.64 6.48
C GLU A 62 12.36 3.08 6.98
N ASN A 63 12.30 3.29 8.30
CA ASN A 63 12.29 4.64 8.88
C ASN A 63 11.20 5.57 8.30
N ASN A 64 9.99 5.05 8.06
CA ASN A 64 8.87 5.72 7.38
C ASN A 64 9.10 6.03 5.89
N ILE A 65 10.17 5.54 5.29
CA ILE A 65 10.46 5.65 3.86
C ILE A 65 10.02 4.36 3.18
N LEU A 66 8.99 4.47 2.35
CA LEU A 66 8.53 3.39 1.49
C LEU A 66 9.37 3.37 0.22
N ILE A 67 9.87 2.19 -0.12
CA ILE A 67 10.67 1.93 -1.30
C ILE A 67 9.94 0.86 -2.11
N ALA A 68 9.65 1.18 -3.37
CA ALA A 68 9.21 0.21 -4.36
C ALA A 68 10.26 0.15 -5.48
N GLN A 69 10.94 -0.98 -5.59
CA GLN A 69 11.93 -1.24 -6.63
C GLN A 69 11.35 -2.21 -7.65
N TRP A 70 11.69 -2.02 -8.92
CA TRP A 70 11.44 -3.05 -9.92
C TRP A 70 12.60 -3.17 -10.89
N ASP A 71 12.98 -4.42 -11.15
CA ASP A 71 14.06 -4.77 -12.07
C ASP A 71 13.40 -5.36 -13.33
N ASN A 72 13.49 -4.66 -14.46
CA ASN A 72 12.94 -5.09 -15.75
C ASN A 72 14.02 -5.82 -16.56
N SER A 73 13.72 -7.03 -17.05
CA SER A 73 14.56 -7.73 -18.01
C SER A 73 13.85 -7.91 -19.35
N TYR A 74 14.53 -7.50 -20.42
CA TYR A 74 14.11 -7.66 -21.82
C TYR A 74 15.12 -8.57 -22.53
N GLY A 75 14.78 -9.85 -22.72
CA GLY A 75 15.72 -10.82 -23.29
C GLY A 75 16.91 -11.13 -22.37
N GLU A 76 18.05 -11.50 -22.95
CA GLU A 76 19.26 -11.92 -22.20
C GLU A 76 20.17 -10.76 -21.77
N ASP A 77 20.07 -9.59 -22.41
CA ASP A 77 21.14 -8.56 -22.34
C ASP A 77 20.72 -7.23 -21.69
N ASP A 78 19.42 -6.93 -21.60
CA ASP A 78 18.93 -5.63 -21.13
C ASP A 78 18.22 -5.73 -19.77
N GLU A 79 18.89 -5.26 -18.72
CA GLU A 79 18.34 -5.12 -17.35
C GLU A 79 18.27 -3.65 -16.94
N TYR A 80 17.10 -3.21 -16.47
CA TYR A 80 16.87 -1.86 -15.95
C TYR A 80 16.28 -1.89 -14.55
N THR A 81 16.98 -1.30 -13.59
CA THR A 81 16.46 -1.11 -12.24
C THR A 81 15.77 0.24 -12.11
N TYR A 82 14.59 0.26 -11.52
CA TYR A 82 13.87 1.46 -11.16
C TYR A 82 13.52 1.47 -9.68
N ARG A 83 13.42 2.66 -9.10
CA ARG A 83 13.05 2.81 -7.68
C ARG A 83 12.16 4.02 -7.45
N ARG A 84 11.03 3.81 -6.78
CA ARG A 84 10.20 4.85 -6.18
C ARG A 84 10.48 4.95 -4.70
N ILE A 85 10.66 6.17 -4.21
CA ILE A 85 10.90 6.46 -2.80
C ILE A 85 9.96 7.55 -2.32
N ALA A 86 9.25 7.32 -1.22
CA ALA A 86 8.35 8.30 -0.63
C ALA A 86 8.27 8.17 0.89
N SER A 87 8.10 9.30 1.59
CA SER A 87 7.82 9.29 3.02
C SER A 87 6.33 8.99 3.28
N ILE A 88 6.05 7.99 4.10
CA ILE A 88 4.70 7.65 4.56
C ILE A 88 4.05 8.80 5.33
N LEU A 89 4.85 9.71 5.90
CA LEU A 89 4.32 10.93 6.54
C LEU A 89 3.60 11.85 5.56
N GLU A 90 3.77 11.67 4.25
CA GLU A 90 3.05 12.43 3.21
C GLU A 90 1.87 11.63 2.60
N LEU A 91 1.66 10.38 3.01
CA LEU A 91 0.58 9.53 2.52
C LEU A 91 -0.78 10.19 2.82
N SER A 92 -1.58 10.38 1.79
CA SER A 92 -2.84 11.12 1.85
C SER A 92 -4.05 10.21 1.75
N SER A 93 -4.00 9.19 0.88
CA SER A 93 -5.07 8.22 0.69
C SER A 93 -4.55 6.94 0.06
N VAL A 94 -5.37 5.89 0.17
CA VAL A 94 -5.07 4.55 -0.33
C VAL A 94 -6.30 3.99 -1.01
N SER A 95 -6.13 3.48 -2.23
CA SER A 95 -7.17 2.80 -2.99
C SER A 95 -6.71 1.41 -3.40
N LEU A 96 -7.68 0.52 -3.58
CA LEU A 96 -7.47 -0.86 -4.03
C LEU A 96 -8.25 -1.05 -5.33
N SER A 97 -7.57 -1.49 -6.38
CA SER A 97 -8.16 -1.97 -7.64
C SER A 97 -7.94 -3.47 -7.77
N ASP A 98 -8.31 -4.03 -8.92
CA ASP A 98 -8.16 -5.46 -9.18
C ASP A 98 -6.68 -5.89 -9.23
N ASP A 99 -5.82 -5.01 -9.69
CA ASP A 99 -4.42 -5.26 -10.02
C ASP A 99 -3.43 -4.52 -9.12
N LEU A 100 -3.87 -3.52 -8.34
CA LEU A 100 -2.97 -2.62 -7.64
C LEU A 100 -3.50 -2.21 -6.25
N ILE A 101 -2.57 -2.05 -5.30
CA ILE A 101 -2.76 -1.11 -4.17
C ILE A 101 -2.11 0.20 -4.57
N THR A 102 -2.93 1.26 -4.67
CA THR A 102 -2.46 2.60 -5.02
C THR A 102 -2.32 3.47 -3.77
N LEU A 103 -1.12 3.99 -3.55
CA LEU A 103 -0.78 4.91 -2.48
C LEU A 103 -0.65 6.31 -3.05
N ASN A 104 -1.53 7.22 -2.64
CA ASN A 104 -1.51 8.61 -3.08
C ASN A 104 -0.90 9.50 -2.00
N PHE A 105 -0.01 10.40 -2.40
CA PHE A 105 0.73 11.28 -1.50
C PHE A 105 0.31 12.74 -1.67
N SER A 106 0.59 13.55 -0.64
CA SER A 106 0.29 14.97 -0.62
C SER A 106 1.33 15.73 -1.46
N GLY A 107 1.02 15.96 -2.74
CA GLY A 107 1.94 16.60 -3.68
C GLY A 107 2.90 15.63 -4.36
N ASN A 108 3.83 16.17 -5.16
CA ASN A 108 4.78 15.39 -5.96
C ASN A 108 6.01 15.00 -5.14
N VAL A 109 5.80 14.15 -4.13
CA VAL A 109 6.83 13.75 -3.16
C VAL A 109 7.41 12.36 -3.41
N VAL A 110 6.79 11.57 -4.30
CA VAL A 110 7.31 10.27 -4.72
C VAL A 110 8.43 10.54 -5.72
N LYS A 111 9.67 10.22 -5.35
CA LYS A 111 10.83 10.38 -6.22
C LYS A 111 11.06 9.08 -6.99
N LEU A 112 11.15 9.19 -8.30
CA LEU A 112 11.48 8.09 -9.20
C LEU A 112 12.94 8.18 -9.63
N PHE A 113 13.64 7.07 -9.51
CA PHE A 113 15.01 6.87 -9.94
C PHE A 113 15.10 5.70 -10.92
N TYR A 114 16.11 5.72 -11.78
CA TYR A 114 16.52 4.59 -12.60
C TYR A 114 18.02 4.37 -12.43
N GLU A 115 18.48 3.15 -12.62
CA GLU A 115 19.90 2.81 -12.59
C GLU A 115 20.50 2.91 -13.99
N GLU A 116 21.63 3.61 -14.10
CA GLU A 116 22.43 3.67 -15.32
C GLU A 116 23.90 3.49 -14.95
N ARG A 117 24.54 2.44 -15.48
CA ARG A 117 25.96 2.13 -15.23
C ARG A 117 26.32 1.97 -13.74
N GLY A 118 25.39 1.46 -12.92
CA GLY A 118 25.57 1.26 -11.48
C GLY A 118 25.21 2.47 -10.62
N ASP A 119 24.87 3.61 -11.23
CA ASP A 119 24.48 4.83 -10.52
C ASP A 119 22.97 5.03 -10.55
N MET A 120 22.39 5.43 -9.41
CA MET A 120 20.97 5.77 -9.30
C MET A 120 20.74 7.24 -9.72
N ILE A 121 20.07 7.43 -10.86
CA ILE A 121 19.77 8.74 -11.44
C ILE A 121 18.32 9.12 -11.13
N TYR A 122 18.13 10.33 -10.58
CA TYR A 122 16.80 10.90 -10.40
C TYR A 122 16.15 11.21 -11.75
N TRP A 123 14.93 10.71 -11.96
CA TRP A 123 14.17 10.95 -13.19
C TRP A 123 13.11 12.04 -13.02
N LYS A 124 12.17 11.83 -12.10
CA LYS A 124 11.00 12.70 -11.91
C LYS A 124 10.40 12.55 -10.52
N SER A 125 9.49 13.46 -10.20
CA SER A 125 8.63 13.35 -9.03
C SER A 125 7.16 13.19 -9.45
N GLU A 126 6.44 12.40 -8.68
CA GLU A 126 5.01 12.15 -8.85
C GLU A 126 4.31 12.05 -7.49
N ASN A 127 2.98 11.92 -7.51
CA ASN A 127 2.16 11.89 -6.30
C ASN A 127 1.63 10.49 -5.96
N ARG A 128 2.11 9.45 -6.65
CA ARG A 128 1.56 8.10 -6.56
C ARG A 128 2.66 7.03 -6.55
N LEU A 129 2.49 6.04 -5.67
CA LEU A 129 3.25 4.79 -5.67
C LEU A 129 2.25 3.63 -5.75
N VAL A 130 2.59 2.59 -6.49
CA VAL A 130 1.73 1.41 -6.66
C VAL A 130 2.44 0.15 -6.15
N ILE A 131 1.66 -0.74 -5.54
CA ILE A 131 2.06 -2.11 -5.24
C ILE A 131 1.31 -3.00 -6.23
N ASN A 132 2.07 -3.67 -7.10
CA ASN A 132 1.52 -4.56 -8.11
C ASN A 132 1.01 -5.86 -7.48
N LEU A 133 -0.12 -6.36 -7.96
CA LEU A 133 -0.76 -7.60 -7.51
C LEU A 133 -0.80 -8.68 -8.60
N LEU A 134 -0.23 -8.41 -9.79
CA LEU A 134 -0.19 -9.30 -10.96
C LEU A 134 1.09 -10.14 -11.00
N ASP A 135 0.94 -11.43 -11.27
CA ASP A 135 2.01 -12.39 -11.59
C ASP A 135 2.21 -12.50 -13.11
N VAL A 136 1.13 -12.29 -13.88
CA VAL A 136 1.16 -12.27 -15.34
C VAL A 136 0.30 -11.11 -15.83
N GLN A 137 0.84 -10.36 -16.78
CA GLN A 137 0.18 -9.25 -17.44
C GLN A 137 0.12 -9.50 -18.95
N ASN A 138 -1.01 -9.18 -19.56
CA ASN A 138 -1.19 -9.16 -21.00
C ASN A 138 -1.94 -7.88 -21.39
N TYR A 139 -1.23 -6.97 -22.07
CA TYR A 139 -1.80 -5.70 -22.51
C TYR A 139 -2.76 -5.83 -23.70
N GLU A 140 -2.69 -6.93 -24.46
CA GLU A 140 -3.58 -7.19 -25.60
C GLU A 140 -4.88 -7.88 -25.17
N ASP A 141 -4.81 -8.68 -24.10
CA ASP A 141 -5.95 -9.44 -23.57
C ASP A 141 -5.89 -9.52 -22.04
N GLU A 142 -6.52 -8.53 -21.39
CA GLU A 142 -6.58 -8.44 -19.92
C GLU A 142 -7.21 -9.68 -19.26
N SER A 143 -7.99 -10.48 -19.99
CA SER A 143 -8.57 -11.72 -19.44
C SER A 143 -7.52 -12.80 -19.13
N GLN A 144 -6.31 -12.64 -19.67
CA GLN A 144 -5.17 -13.52 -19.40
C GLN A 144 -4.32 -13.07 -18.21
N ASN A 145 -4.63 -11.91 -17.62
CA ASN A 145 -3.94 -11.46 -16.42
C ASN A 145 -4.08 -12.48 -15.29
N LYS A 146 -2.98 -12.79 -14.61
CA LYS A 146 -2.99 -13.64 -13.42
C LYS A 146 -2.54 -12.83 -12.23
N PHE A 147 -3.27 -12.98 -11.13
CA PHE A 147 -2.96 -12.29 -9.90
C PHE A 147 -1.95 -13.10 -9.09
N PHE A 148 -0.84 -12.46 -8.74
CA PHE A 148 0.04 -12.93 -7.66
C PHE A 148 -0.75 -12.94 -6.35
N SER A 149 -1.53 -11.89 -6.10
CA SER A 149 -2.42 -11.81 -4.96
C SER A 149 -3.76 -11.21 -5.37
N ALA A 150 -4.85 -11.97 -5.26
CA ALA A 150 -6.17 -11.44 -5.55
C ALA A 150 -6.50 -10.25 -4.61
N PRO A 151 -7.20 -9.20 -5.08
CA PRO A 151 -7.64 -8.06 -4.27
C PRO A 151 -8.35 -8.45 -2.98
N ASN A 152 -9.20 -9.47 -3.07
CA ASN A 152 -10.00 -9.98 -1.97
C ASN A 152 -9.28 -11.01 -1.11
N SER A 153 -8.02 -11.33 -1.42
CA SER A 153 -7.22 -12.21 -0.58
C SER A 153 -7.00 -11.59 0.80
N ILE A 154 -6.92 -12.44 1.83
CA ILE A 154 -6.71 -12.00 3.21
C ILE A 154 -5.45 -11.14 3.33
N ASN A 155 -4.38 -11.49 2.62
CA ASN A 155 -3.11 -10.78 2.66
C ASN A 155 -3.22 -9.39 2.02
N THR A 156 -3.80 -9.29 0.82
CA THR A 156 -4.00 -7.99 0.15
C THR A 156 -4.88 -7.07 0.99
N GLN A 157 -5.97 -7.59 1.55
CA GLN A 157 -6.86 -6.82 2.42
C GLN A 157 -6.17 -6.34 3.70
N ARG A 158 -5.31 -7.17 4.30
CA ARG A 158 -4.53 -6.78 5.49
C ARG A 158 -3.56 -5.64 5.17
N LEU A 159 -2.80 -5.75 4.08
CA LEU A 159 -1.85 -4.72 3.68
C LEU A 159 -2.58 -3.40 3.31
N TYR A 160 -3.68 -3.50 2.54
CA TYR A 160 -4.53 -2.37 2.19
C TYR A 160 -5.05 -1.63 3.45
N LYS A 161 -5.59 -2.36 4.43
CA LYS A 161 -6.09 -1.78 5.68
C LYS A 161 -4.98 -1.12 6.48
N ALA A 162 -3.79 -1.72 6.55
CA ALA A 162 -2.64 -1.13 7.25
C ALA A 162 -2.20 0.19 6.62
N PHE A 163 -2.06 0.26 5.29
CA PHE A 163 -1.75 1.52 4.61
C PHE A 163 -2.88 2.55 4.77
N LYS A 164 -4.14 2.14 4.72
CA LYS A 164 -5.29 3.03 4.95
C LYS A 164 -5.26 3.62 6.36
N HIS A 165 -4.89 2.82 7.36
CA HIS A 165 -4.68 3.27 8.72
C HIS A 165 -3.53 4.29 8.78
N LEU A 166 -2.37 4.01 8.17
CA LEU A 166 -1.25 4.98 8.12
C LEU A 166 -1.62 6.28 7.44
N ALA A 167 -2.42 6.26 6.36
CA ALA A 167 -2.89 7.47 5.71
C ALA A 167 -3.74 8.34 6.67
N TYR A 168 -4.59 7.70 7.48
CA TYR A 168 -5.33 8.38 8.54
C TYR A 168 -4.40 9.00 9.59
N LEU A 169 -3.48 8.22 10.16
CA LEU A 169 -2.55 8.73 11.18
C LEU A 169 -1.63 9.84 10.65
N ALA A 170 -1.14 9.71 9.41
CA ALA A 170 -0.29 10.71 8.77
C ALA A 170 -1.06 12.02 8.59
N LYS A 171 -2.34 11.94 8.21
CA LYS A 171 -3.23 13.10 8.13
C LYS A 171 -3.41 13.77 9.49
N GLU A 172 -3.63 13.01 10.56
CA GLU A 172 -3.78 13.57 11.90
C GLU A 172 -2.47 14.23 12.40
N LYS A 173 -1.31 13.59 12.20
CA LYS A 173 0.01 14.19 12.50
C LYS A 173 0.23 15.52 11.76
N ARG A 174 -0.09 15.59 10.46
CA ARG A 174 0.03 16.83 9.66
C ARG A 174 -0.91 17.95 10.10
N LYS A 175 -2.07 17.62 10.69
CA LYS A 175 -2.97 18.65 11.27
C LYS A 175 -2.38 19.23 12.55
N GLN A 176 -1.79 18.38 13.39
CA GLN A 176 -1.18 18.80 14.65
C GLN A 176 0.07 19.65 14.45
N SER A 177 0.89 19.37 13.43
CA SER A 177 2.13 20.14 13.18
C SER A 177 1.92 21.51 12.53
N LYS A 178 0.68 21.87 12.16
CA LYS A 178 0.35 23.17 11.56
C LYS A 178 0.07 24.27 12.60
N PHE A 179 0.21 23.94 13.88
CA PHE A 179 0.13 24.83 15.04
C PHE A 179 1.45 24.79 15.81
#